data_AF-A0A2N5KD01-F1
#
_entry.id   AF-A0A2N5KD01-F1
#
_cell.length_a   1.000
_cell.length_b   1.000
_cell.length_c   1.000
_cell.angle_alpha   90.00
_cell.angle_beta   90.00
_cell.angle_gamma   90.00
#
_symmetry.space_group_name_H-M   'P 1'
#
loop_
_entity.id
_entity.type
_entity.pdbx_description
1 polymer ?
#
loop_
_entity_poly.entity_id
_entity_poly.type
_entity_poly.pdbx_seq_one_letter_code
_entity_poly.pdbx_strand_id
1 'polypeptide(L)'
;MSDDHQTARTDSFPVLPWNNKDDIDALIERIGTKQIVMLGEASHGTHEYYEWRAEITKRLIAEGGFTFVAVEGDWPDCYAINRYVKGYDTSSKSAKEVLSNFTRWPSWMWANEEVAEFAEWLREHNQDRPKSERVGFYGLDVYSLWDSMQAVVQHLQKVDPQSADKVKEAYRCFDPYGGNETAYAYDTPFVPGKCEDEVIKALELLTDKLQDHSNDGEADFNAQQNARVVRNAEQYYRTMVRGNAASWNVRDRHMHETLQALLDRQVGESKAIIWAHNTHIGDASATDMADA
;
A
#
# COMPACT_ATOMS: atom_id res chain seq x y z
N MET A 1 -25.41 -24.50 29.99
CA MET A 1 -24.21 -24.61 29.14
C MET A 1 -23.50 -23.28 29.28
N SER A 2 -22.27 -23.32 29.77
CA SER A 2 -21.54 -22.19 30.33
C SER A 2 -21.22 -21.13 29.28
N ASP A 3 -21.47 -19.88 29.66
CA ASP A 3 -20.85 -18.69 29.07
C ASP A 3 -19.34 -18.77 29.30
N ASP A 4 -18.60 -19.08 28.24
CA ASP A 4 -17.15 -18.89 28.16
C ASP A 4 -16.85 -17.76 27.16
N HIS A 5 -17.32 -16.55 27.46
CA HIS A 5 -16.79 -15.33 26.85
C HIS A 5 -15.57 -14.85 27.64
N GLN A 6 -14.49 -15.66 27.62
CA GLN A 6 -13.14 -15.22 27.99
C GLN A 6 -12.42 -14.69 26.73
N THR A 7 -12.73 -13.47 26.30
CA THR A 7 -11.93 -12.74 25.29
C THR A 7 -11.45 -11.37 25.76
N ALA A 8 -11.48 -11.09 27.06
CA ALA A 8 -10.68 -10.01 27.63
C ALA A 8 -9.32 -10.59 28.04
N ARG A 9 -8.26 -10.27 27.29
CA ARG A 9 -6.87 -10.52 27.69
C ARG A 9 -6.69 -10.11 29.15
N THR A 10 -6.30 -11.06 30.00
CA THR A 10 -5.98 -10.85 31.42
C THR A 10 -4.70 -10.04 31.64
N ASP A 11 -4.00 -9.68 30.57
CA ASP A 11 -2.86 -8.80 30.62
C ASP A 11 -3.33 -7.33 30.55
N SER A 12 -3.84 -6.80 31.66
CA SER A 12 -3.99 -5.35 31.79
C SER A 12 -2.59 -4.74 31.82
N PHE A 13 -2.16 -4.15 30.70
CA PHE A 13 -0.89 -3.42 30.68
C PHE A 13 -1.01 -2.17 31.53
N PRO A 14 0.05 -1.81 32.28
CA PRO A 14 0.12 -0.46 32.79
C PRO A 14 0.02 0.50 31.59
N VAL A 15 -0.90 1.45 31.67
CA VAL A 15 -0.88 2.61 30.78
C VAL A 15 0.39 3.38 31.15
N LEU A 16 1.46 3.16 30.40
CA LEU A 16 2.71 3.87 30.61
C LEU A 16 2.58 5.25 29.96
N PRO A 17 2.74 6.34 30.72
CA PRO A 17 2.79 7.66 30.12
C PRO A 17 4.00 7.73 29.21
N TRP A 18 3.77 8.10 27.96
CA TRP A 18 4.81 8.25 26.95
C TRP A 18 5.38 9.66 27.05
N ASN A 19 6.46 9.82 27.82
CA ASN A 19 7.05 11.12 28.14
C ASN A 19 8.33 11.40 27.33
N ASN A 20 9.04 10.36 26.86
CA ASN A 20 10.24 10.50 26.05
C ASN A 20 10.44 9.31 25.08
N LYS A 21 11.49 9.38 24.24
CA LYS A 21 11.78 8.36 23.22
C LYS A 21 12.26 7.02 23.79
N ASP A 22 12.73 6.99 25.03
CA ASP A 22 13.18 5.77 25.71
C ASP A 22 11.97 4.94 26.20
N ASP A 23 10.80 5.57 26.34
CA ASP A 23 9.55 4.86 26.68
C ASP A 23 9.08 3.91 25.56
N ILE A 24 9.65 4.02 24.35
CA ILE A 24 9.44 3.08 23.23
C ILE A 24 10.08 1.71 23.50
N ASP A 25 11.09 1.63 24.38
CA ASP A 25 11.86 0.41 24.61
C ASP A 25 10.98 -0.77 25.02
N ALA A 26 10.05 -0.54 25.96
CA ALA A 26 9.13 -1.57 26.43
C ALA A 26 8.21 -2.09 25.31
N LEU A 27 7.83 -1.22 24.37
CA LEU A 27 7.04 -1.62 23.20
C LEU A 27 7.89 -2.46 22.23
N ILE A 28 9.13 -2.04 21.95
CA ILE A 28 10.04 -2.75 21.04
C ILE A 28 10.40 -4.14 21.59
N GLU A 29 10.71 -4.23 22.89
CA GLU A 29 10.98 -5.51 23.56
C GLU A 29 9.79 -6.47 23.43
N ARG A 30 8.57 -5.94 23.61
CA ARG A 30 7.33 -6.72 23.48
C ARG A 30 7.06 -7.18 22.04
N ILE A 31 7.30 -6.31 21.07
CA ILE A 31 7.20 -6.67 19.65
C ILE A 31 8.18 -7.81 19.35
N GLY A 32 9.39 -7.78 19.91
CA GLY A 32 10.34 -8.88 19.86
C GLY A 32 10.61 -9.37 18.44
N THR A 33 10.36 -10.65 18.18
CA THR A 33 10.67 -11.29 16.89
C THR A 33 9.50 -11.32 15.90
N LYS A 34 8.45 -10.53 16.11
CA LYS A 34 7.32 -10.50 15.17
C LYS A 34 7.76 -10.05 13.77
N GLN A 35 7.18 -10.68 12.75
CA GLN A 35 7.50 -10.39 11.36
C GLN A 35 6.66 -9.24 10.81
N ILE A 36 5.43 -9.09 11.29
CA ILE A 36 4.50 -8.05 10.85
C ILE A 36 4.05 -7.26 12.07
N VAL A 37 4.19 -5.94 12.02
CA VAL A 37 3.69 -5.00 13.02
C VAL A 37 2.73 -4.04 12.33
N MET A 38 1.50 -3.95 12.84
CA MET A 38 0.47 -3.08 12.28
C MET A 38 0.22 -1.93 13.26
N LEU A 39 0.45 -0.70 12.82
CA LEU A 39 0.33 0.53 13.59
C LEU A 39 -0.91 1.29 13.15
N GLY A 40 -1.89 1.32 14.04
CA GLY A 40 -3.21 1.89 13.80
C GLY A 40 -3.30 3.38 14.11
N GLU A 41 -4.34 4.01 13.59
CA GLU A 41 -4.77 5.35 14.00
C GLU A 41 -6.28 5.40 14.20
N ALA A 42 -6.73 6.27 15.10
CA ALA A 42 -8.16 6.47 15.37
C ALA A 42 -8.82 7.54 14.48
N SER A 43 -8.00 8.36 13.80
CA SER A 43 -8.44 9.33 12.81
C SER A 43 -7.29 9.68 11.88
N HIS A 44 -7.56 9.83 10.60
CA HIS A 44 -6.58 10.41 9.70
C HIS A 44 -6.40 11.91 9.97
N GLY A 45 -5.18 12.40 9.77
CA GLY A 45 -4.86 13.84 9.83
C GLY A 45 -4.50 14.37 11.23
N THR A 46 -4.35 13.49 12.22
CA THR A 46 -3.84 13.85 13.55
C THR A 46 -2.32 13.76 13.58
N HIS A 47 -1.66 14.90 13.78
CA HIS A 47 -0.19 15.04 13.82
C HIS A 47 0.47 13.95 14.69
N GLU A 48 -0.01 13.78 15.93
CA GLU A 48 0.58 12.86 16.90
C GLU A 48 0.52 11.40 16.42
N TYR A 49 -0.50 11.00 15.65
CA TYR A 49 -0.56 9.64 15.11
C TYR A 49 0.47 9.39 14.02
N TYR A 50 0.82 10.39 13.19
CA TYR A 50 1.91 10.24 12.23
C TYR A 50 3.27 10.29 12.92
N GLU A 51 3.46 11.22 13.85
CA GLU A 51 4.70 11.36 14.62
C GLU A 51 5.05 10.03 15.33
N TRP A 52 4.10 9.44 16.06
CA TRP A 52 4.37 8.20 16.78
C TRP A 52 4.55 6.99 15.86
N ARG A 53 3.77 6.89 14.78
CA ARG A 53 3.99 5.84 13.77
C ARG A 53 5.40 5.95 13.18
N ALA A 54 5.85 7.17 12.87
CA ALA A 54 7.19 7.41 12.36
C ALA A 54 8.26 7.00 13.39
N GLU A 55 8.19 7.47 14.64
CA GLU A 55 9.20 7.14 15.66
C GLU A 55 9.28 5.65 15.99
N ILE A 56 8.14 4.96 16.12
CA ILE A 56 8.10 3.50 16.32
C ILE A 56 8.72 2.79 15.11
N THR A 57 8.37 3.22 13.89
CA THR A 57 8.86 2.62 12.65
C THR A 57 10.36 2.80 12.49
N LYS A 58 10.90 3.98 12.84
CA LYS A 58 12.35 4.24 12.83
C LYS A 58 13.10 3.25 13.73
N ARG A 59 12.60 3.00 14.94
CA ARG A 59 13.15 2.02 15.90
C ARG A 59 13.06 0.60 15.36
N LEU A 60 11.91 0.19 14.82
CA LEU A 60 11.71 -1.14 14.24
C LEU A 60 12.65 -1.39 13.05
N ILE A 61 12.88 -0.39 12.20
CA ILE A 61 13.83 -0.48 11.09
C ILE A 61 15.27 -0.58 11.62
N ALA A 62 15.66 0.31 12.55
CA ALA A 62 17.04 0.40 13.03
C ALA A 62 17.47 -0.81 13.89
N GLU A 63 16.54 -1.36 14.69
CA GLU A 63 16.85 -2.38 15.70
C GLU A 63 16.17 -3.72 15.44
N GLY A 64 15.00 -3.72 14.81
CA GLY A 64 14.16 -4.91 14.62
C GLY A 64 14.36 -5.64 13.29
N GLY A 65 15.18 -5.09 12.40
CA GLY A 65 15.47 -5.65 11.07
C GLY A 65 14.29 -5.57 10.11
N PHE A 66 13.39 -4.60 10.30
CA PHE A 66 12.26 -4.42 9.40
C PHE A 66 12.70 -3.84 8.05
N THR A 67 12.17 -4.43 6.97
CA THR A 67 12.69 -4.22 5.62
C THR A 67 11.78 -3.37 4.74
N PHE A 68 10.55 -3.10 5.16
CA PHE A 68 9.70 -2.10 4.54
C PHE A 68 8.60 -1.60 5.47
N VAL A 69 8.14 -0.38 5.18
CA VAL A 69 6.86 0.14 5.66
C VAL A 69 5.88 0.17 4.49
N ALA A 70 4.64 -0.25 4.75
CA ALA A 70 3.55 -0.15 3.80
C ALA A 70 2.38 0.61 4.43
N VAL A 71 1.79 1.53 3.68
CA VAL A 71 0.75 2.44 4.18
C VAL A 71 -0.57 2.20 3.46
N GLU A 72 -1.69 2.54 4.11
CA GLU A 72 -3.03 2.65 3.51
C GLU A 72 -3.11 3.85 2.55
N GLY A 73 -2.22 3.84 1.57
CA GLY A 73 -2.12 4.81 0.50
C GLY A 73 -1.92 4.09 -0.82
N ASP A 74 -2.13 4.83 -1.89
CA ASP A 74 -2.16 4.24 -3.22
C ASP A 74 -0.80 3.86 -3.73
N TRP A 75 -0.80 2.80 -4.53
CA TRP A 75 0.42 2.19 -5.01
C TRP A 75 1.31 3.14 -5.83
N PRO A 76 0.84 3.83 -6.89
CA PRO A 76 1.70 4.68 -7.73
C PRO A 76 2.34 5.84 -6.95
N ASP A 77 1.54 6.49 -6.10
CA ASP A 77 1.95 7.60 -5.26
C ASP A 77 3.05 7.16 -4.27
N CYS A 78 2.79 6.09 -3.52
CA CYS A 78 3.76 5.54 -2.57
C CYS A 78 5.00 4.97 -3.28
N TYR A 79 4.87 4.45 -4.50
CA TYR A 79 6.01 4.00 -5.29
C TYR A 79 6.92 5.16 -5.70
N ALA A 80 6.40 6.37 -5.91
CA ALA A 80 7.24 7.55 -6.12
C ALA A 80 8.11 7.84 -4.89
N ILE A 81 7.53 7.77 -3.67
CA ILE A 81 8.28 7.86 -2.41
C ILE A 81 9.31 6.72 -2.33
N ASN A 82 8.93 5.48 -2.64
CA ASN A 82 9.85 4.34 -2.62
C ASN A 82 11.09 4.60 -3.48
N ARG A 83 10.90 5.12 -4.69
CA ARG A 83 12.00 5.45 -5.60
C ARG A 83 12.90 6.53 -5.01
N TYR A 84 12.33 7.52 -4.35
CA TYR A 84 13.05 8.56 -3.65
C TYR A 84 13.90 8.01 -2.49
N VAL A 85 13.28 7.28 -1.55
CA VAL A 85 13.95 6.76 -0.35
C VAL A 85 14.98 5.67 -0.66
N LYS A 86 14.80 4.92 -1.75
CA LYS A 86 15.80 3.95 -2.24
C LYS A 86 16.83 4.56 -3.19
N GLY A 87 16.75 5.86 -3.50
CA GLY A 87 17.72 6.57 -4.33
C GLY A 87 17.69 6.22 -5.83
N TYR A 88 16.55 5.72 -6.33
CA TYR A 88 16.30 5.55 -7.77
C TYR A 88 15.82 6.83 -8.45
N ASP A 89 15.23 7.75 -7.69
CA ASP A 89 14.93 9.11 -8.14
C ASP A 89 16.12 10.02 -7.86
N THR A 90 16.71 10.56 -8.92
CA THR A 90 17.82 11.53 -8.86
C THR A 90 17.40 12.93 -9.28
N SER A 91 16.12 13.13 -9.61
CA SER A 91 15.56 14.41 -10.05
C SER A 91 14.96 15.21 -8.91
N SER A 92 14.24 14.55 -8.00
CA SER A 92 13.60 15.23 -6.87
C SER A 92 14.63 15.65 -5.82
N LYS A 93 14.47 16.86 -5.30
CA LYS A 93 15.39 17.47 -4.33
C LYS A 93 15.01 17.19 -2.87
N SER A 94 13.75 16.89 -2.61
CA SER A 94 13.24 16.56 -1.27
C SER A 94 12.03 15.64 -1.34
N ALA A 95 11.72 14.97 -0.22
CA ALA A 95 10.51 14.18 -0.06
C ALA A 95 9.25 15.03 -0.28
N LYS A 96 9.28 16.29 0.14
CA LYS A 96 8.17 17.24 -0.05
C LYS A 96 7.86 17.51 -1.52
N GLU A 97 8.88 17.55 -2.38
CA GLU A 97 8.69 17.67 -3.83
C GLU A 97 7.99 16.43 -4.39
N VAL A 98 8.40 15.23 -3.96
CA VAL A 98 7.76 13.97 -4.36
C VAL A 98 6.30 13.92 -3.93
N LEU A 99 6.04 14.26 -2.66
CA LEU A 99 4.71 14.26 -2.04
C LEU A 99 3.75 15.27 -2.67
N SER A 100 4.25 16.35 -3.29
CA SER A 100 3.40 17.32 -3.97
C SER A 100 2.59 16.74 -5.14
N ASN A 101 2.95 15.54 -5.62
CA ASN A 101 2.20 14.82 -6.65
C ASN A 101 1.00 14.02 -6.11
N PHE A 102 0.87 13.86 -4.79
CA PHE A 102 -0.26 13.18 -4.16
C PHE A 102 -1.48 14.11 -4.20
N THR A 103 -2.27 14.01 -5.26
CA THR A 103 -3.35 14.98 -5.54
C THR A 103 -4.76 14.41 -5.37
N ARG A 104 -4.89 13.08 -5.34
CA ARG A 104 -6.19 12.38 -5.23
C ARG A 104 -6.79 12.44 -3.84
N TRP A 105 -5.93 12.47 -2.82
CA TRP A 105 -6.32 12.61 -1.43
C TRP A 105 -6.00 14.00 -0.89
N PRO A 106 -6.71 14.47 0.15
CA PRO A 106 -6.31 15.67 0.86
C PRO A 106 -4.85 15.56 1.34
N SER A 107 -4.08 16.62 1.17
CA SER A 107 -2.64 16.61 1.45
C SER A 107 -2.32 16.17 2.89
N TRP A 108 -3.19 16.50 3.85
CA TRP A 108 -3.01 16.14 5.25
C TRP A 108 -2.99 14.62 5.53
N MET A 109 -3.45 13.77 4.60
CA MET A 109 -3.46 12.33 4.81
C MET A 109 -2.08 11.71 4.58
N TRP A 110 -1.47 11.90 3.42
CA TRP A 110 -0.16 11.29 3.11
C TRP A 110 0.90 12.28 2.63
N ALA A 111 0.53 13.49 2.22
CA ALA A 111 1.43 14.56 1.78
C ALA A 111 1.59 15.65 2.85
N ASN A 112 1.82 15.21 4.09
CA ASN A 112 2.03 16.06 5.26
C ASN A 112 3.53 16.13 5.64
N GLU A 113 3.86 16.96 6.62
CA GLU A 113 5.25 17.19 7.01
C GLU A 113 5.84 15.95 7.70
N GLU A 114 5.05 15.21 8.47
CA GLU A 114 5.46 14.04 9.24
C GLU A 114 5.90 12.89 8.31
N VAL A 115 5.14 12.65 7.23
CA VAL A 115 5.52 11.68 6.18
C VAL A 115 6.73 12.18 5.39
N ALA A 116 6.83 13.48 5.12
CA ALA A 116 7.99 14.05 4.44
C ALA A 116 9.27 13.85 5.27
N GLU A 117 9.24 14.21 6.56
CA GLU A 117 10.35 14.04 7.49
C GLU A 117 10.74 12.56 7.66
N PHE A 118 9.75 11.66 7.76
CA PHE A 118 10.01 10.23 7.79
C PHE A 118 10.67 9.73 6.51
N ALA A 119 10.22 10.18 5.34
CA ALA A 119 10.80 9.80 4.06
C ALA A 119 12.24 10.31 3.90
N GLU A 120 12.56 11.53 4.39
CA GLU A 120 13.94 12.02 4.41
C GLU A 120 14.82 11.16 5.31
N TRP A 121 14.37 10.87 6.54
CA TRP A 121 15.08 9.97 7.43
C TRP A 121 15.31 8.60 6.80
N LEU A 122 14.29 8.04 6.12
CA LEU A 122 14.39 6.73 5.47
C LEU A 122 15.40 6.74 4.31
N ARG A 123 15.46 7.85 3.55
CA ARG A 123 16.45 8.05 2.50
C ARG A 123 17.87 8.09 3.07
N GLU A 124 18.08 8.85 4.15
CA GLU A 124 19.36 8.90 4.86
C GLU A 124 19.76 7.52 5.38
N HIS A 125 18.83 6.79 6.01
CA HIS A 125 19.03 5.43 6.50
C HIS A 125 19.45 4.45 5.40
N ASN A 126 18.97 4.66 4.17
CA ASN A 126 19.26 3.82 3.01
C ASN A 126 20.54 4.19 2.25
N GLN A 127 21.10 5.38 2.48
CA GLN A 127 22.14 5.96 1.63
C GLN A 127 23.38 5.05 1.51
N ASP A 128 23.85 4.51 2.64
CA ASP A 128 25.07 3.69 2.72
C ASP A 128 24.80 2.19 2.61
N ARG A 129 23.55 1.78 2.37
CA ARG A 129 23.15 0.38 2.26
C ARG A 129 23.24 -0.12 0.81
N PRO A 130 23.61 -1.40 0.59
CA PRO A 130 23.45 -2.07 -0.71
C PRO A 130 22.01 -1.96 -1.20
N LYS A 131 21.80 -1.83 -2.51
CA LYS A 131 20.44 -1.67 -3.09
C LYS A 131 19.46 -2.76 -2.66
N SER A 132 19.94 -3.99 -2.49
CA SER A 132 19.15 -5.15 -2.03
C SER A 132 18.72 -5.07 -0.56
N GLU A 133 19.35 -4.23 0.25
CA GLU A 133 19.09 -4.08 1.69
C GLU A 133 18.41 -2.75 2.04
N ARG A 134 18.09 -1.93 1.02
CA ARG A 134 17.41 -0.65 1.23
C ARG A 134 15.96 -0.89 1.60
N VAL A 135 15.55 -0.26 2.68
CA VAL A 135 14.19 -0.34 3.23
C VAL A 135 13.23 0.39 2.32
N GLY A 136 12.11 -0.26 2.00
CA GLY A 136 11.09 0.29 1.09
C GLY A 136 9.96 1.05 1.79
N PHE A 137 9.29 1.88 1.02
CA PHE A 137 8.04 2.55 1.39
C PHE A 137 6.98 2.19 0.33
N TYR A 138 5.87 1.56 0.72
CA TYR A 138 4.90 1.04 -0.26
C TYR A 138 3.46 1.45 0.06
N GLY A 139 2.62 1.47 -0.95
CA GLY A 139 1.18 1.62 -0.79
C GLY A 139 0.50 0.25 -0.75
N LEU A 140 -0.66 0.16 -0.11
CA LEU A 140 -1.49 -1.05 -0.07
C LEU A 140 -2.84 -0.87 -0.75
N ASP A 141 -3.25 0.37 -1.01
CA ASP A 141 -4.63 0.68 -1.35
C ASP A 141 -4.97 0.44 -2.82
N VAL A 142 -6.27 0.31 -3.09
CA VAL A 142 -6.83 -0.19 -4.37
C VAL A 142 -7.35 0.92 -5.29
N TYR A 143 -7.37 2.18 -4.86
CA TYR A 143 -8.14 3.22 -5.54
C TYR A 143 -7.56 3.69 -6.88
N SER A 144 -6.24 3.62 -7.08
CA SER A 144 -5.54 4.25 -8.20
C SER A 144 -5.73 3.55 -9.56
N LEU A 145 -6.97 3.30 -10.00
CA LEU A 145 -7.25 2.57 -11.24
C LEU A 145 -6.53 3.17 -12.45
N TRP A 146 -6.70 4.47 -12.71
CA TRP A 146 -6.15 5.10 -13.91
C TRP A 146 -4.65 5.28 -13.87
N ASP A 147 -4.12 5.74 -12.75
CA ASP A 147 -2.67 5.90 -12.57
C ASP A 147 -1.97 4.55 -12.70
N SER A 148 -2.57 3.47 -12.18
CA SER A 148 -2.05 2.11 -12.33
C SER A 148 -2.12 1.61 -13.77
N MET A 149 -3.21 1.87 -14.50
CA MET A 149 -3.29 1.56 -15.93
C MET A 149 -2.20 2.27 -16.72
N GLN A 150 -1.99 3.56 -16.44
CA GLN A 150 -0.96 4.35 -17.10
C GLN A 150 0.43 3.81 -16.77
N ALA A 151 0.71 3.46 -15.51
CA ALA A 151 1.99 2.90 -15.08
C ALA A 151 2.32 1.58 -15.79
N VAL A 152 1.33 0.67 -15.94
CA VAL A 152 1.49 -0.59 -16.69
C VAL A 152 1.88 -0.31 -18.15
N VAL A 153 1.13 0.57 -18.81
CA VAL A 153 1.38 0.92 -20.21
C VAL A 153 2.75 1.58 -20.40
N GLN A 154 3.11 2.53 -19.55
CA GLN A 154 4.40 3.22 -19.61
C GLN A 154 5.58 2.27 -19.41
N HIS A 155 5.44 1.28 -18.53
CA HIS A 155 6.46 0.26 -18.33
C HIS A 155 6.60 -0.62 -19.57
N LEU A 156 5.48 -1.16 -20.08
CA LEU A 156 5.47 -2.00 -21.27
C LEU A 156 6.02 -1.29 -22.51
N GLN A 157 5.74 0.00 -22.68
CA GLN A 157 6.32 0.78 -23.79
C GLN A 157 7.86 0.76 -23.82
N LYS A 158 8.51 0.53 -22.67
CA LYS A 158 9.97 0.46 -22.58
C LYS A 158 10.51 -0.96 -22.84
N VAL A 159 9.79 -1.98 -22.38
CA VAL A 159 10.28 -3.38 -22.35
C VAL A 159 9.66 -4.28 -23.42
N ASP A 160 8.39 -4.07 -23.77
CA ASP A 160 7.64 -4.78 -24.81
C ASP A 160 6.55 -3.87 -25.44
N PRO A 161 6.92 -3.04 -26.42
CA PRO A 161 5.98 -2.12 -27.08
C PRO A 161 4.79 -2.83 -27.74
N GLN A 162 4.96 -4.06 -28.22
CA GLN A 162 3.87 -4.80 -28.86
C GLN A 162 2.80 -5.21 -27.85
N SER A 163 3.21 -5.66 -26.66
CA SER A 163 2.27 -5.91 -25.58
C SER A 163 1.64 -4.60 -25.08
N ALA A 164 2.39 -3.49 -25.03
CA ALA A 164 1.84 -2.18 -24.65
C ALA A 164 0.64 -1.77 -25.52
N ASP A 165 0.71 -1.97 -26.84
CA ASP A 165 -0.38 -1.62 -27.74
C ASP A 165 -1.63 -2.50 -27.54
N LYS A 166 -1.43 -3.80 -27.26
CA LYS A 166 -2.54 -4.71 -26.94
C LYS A 166 -3.24 -4.33 -25.64
N VAL A 167 -2.48 -3.90 -24.64
CA VAL A 167 -3.02 -3.49 -23.33
C VAL A 167 -3.78 -2.18 -23.45
N LYS A 168 -3.25 -1.21 -24.20
CA LYS A 168 -3.98 0.02 -24.53
C LYS A 168 -5.30 -0.27 -25.23
N GLU A 169 -5.31 -1.21 -26.19
CA GLU A 169 -6.53 -1.61 -26.87
C GLU A 169 -7.54 -2.22 -25.88
N ALA A 170 -7.10 -3.10 -24.99
CA ALA A 170 -7.95 -3.67 -23.95
C ALA A 170 -8.53 -2.59 -23.02
N TYR A 171 -7.75 -1.56 -22.70
CA TYR A 171 -8.17 -0.45 -21.84
C TYR A 171 -9.19 0.52 -22.47
N ARG A 172 -9.49 0.41 -23.77
CA ARG A 172 -10.36 1.38 -24.46
C ARG A 172 -11.77 1.52 -23.88
N CYS A 173 -12.33 0.50 -23.24
CA CYS A 173 -13.66 0.64 -22.64
C CYS A 173 -13.69 1.60 -21.45
N PHE A 174 -12.53 1.95 -20.92
CA PHE A 174 -12.40 2.92 -19.86
C PHE A 174 -12.26 4.36 -20.35
N ASP A 175 -11.86 4.57 -21.61
CA ASP A 175 -11.65 5.89 -22.22
C ASP A 175 -12.83 6.86 -22.03
N PRO A 176 -14.12 6.43 -22.11
CA PRO A 176 -15.26 7.33 -21.92
C PRO A 176 -15.29 8.05 -20.56
N TYR A 177 -14.66 7.46 -19.54
CA TYR A 177 -14.66 7.99 -18.17
C TYR A 177 -13.53 8.98 -17.91
N GLY A 178 -12.55 9.08 -18.82
CA GLY A 178 -11.58 10.18 -18.86
C GLY A 178 -10.80 10.40 -17.56
N GLY A 179 -10.48 9.34 -16.83
CA GLY A 179 -9.77 9.47 -15.56
C GLY A 179 -10.67 9.69 -14.34
N ASN A 180 -12.00 9.51 -14.47
CA ASN A 180 -12.95 9.69 -13.36
C ASN A 180 -13.50 8.34 -12.89
N GLU A 181 -12.94 7.81 -11.80
CA GLU A 181 -13.35 6.53 -11.21
C GLU A 181 -14.78 6.59 -10.63
N THR A 182 -15.24 7.76 -10.19
CA THR A 182 -16.61 7.93 -9.70
C THR A 182 -17.61 7.78 -10.84
N ALA A 183 -17.36 8.44 -11.97
CA ALA A 183 -18.17 8.31 -13.17
C ALA A 183 -18.17 6.86 -13.68
N TYR A 184 -17.01 6.21 -13.70
CA TYR A 184 -16.90 4.80 -14.02
C TYR A 184 -17.76 3.93 -13.10
N ALA A 185 -17.61 4.09 -11.79
CA ALA A 185 -18.33 3.31 -10.80
C ALA A 185 -19.85 3.40 -10.99
N TYR A 186 -20.41 4.61 -11.18
CA TYR A 186 -21.85 4.81 -11.37
C TYR A 186 -22.41 4.15 -12.65
N ASP A 187 -21.59 4.01 -13.69
CA ASP A 187 -22.00 3.39 -14.95
C ASP A 187 -21.80 1.87 -14.97
N THR A 188 -20.98 1.30 -14.07
CA THR A 188 -20.74 -0.16 -14.00
C THR A 188 -22.00 -1.04 -13.97
N PRO A 189 -23.17 -0.65 -13.39
CA PRO A 189 -24.38 -1.46 -13.47
C PRO A 189 -25.00 -1.55 -14.87
N PHE A 190 -24.68 -0.61 -15.76
CA PHE A 190 -25.26 -0.48 -17.10
C PHE A 190 -24.32 -0.94 -18.21
N VAL A 191 -23.01 -1.08 -17.92
CA VAL A 191 -22.00 -1.60 -18.83
C VAL A 191 -21.97 -3.14 -18.76
N PRO A 192 -22.19 -3.87 -19.87
CA PRO A 192 -22.06 -5.32 -19.89
C PRO A 192 -20.60 -5.73 -19.60
N GLY A 193 -20.38 -6.64 -18.65
CA GLY A 193 -19.07 -7.08 -18.12
C GLY A 193 -18.07 -7.74 -19.09
N LYS A 194 -18.29 -7.67 -20.40
CA LYS A 194 -17.48 -8.35 -21.42
C LYS A 194 -16.16 -7.62 -21.73
N CYS A 195 -16.06 -6.32 -21.53
CA CYS A 195 -14.77 -5.64 -21.75
C CYS A 195 -13.81 -5.94 -20.60
N GLU A 196 -14.37 -6.02 -19.40
CA GLU A 196 -13.67 -6.15 -18.14
C GLU A 196 -13.03 -7.54 -18.03
N ASP A 197 -13.75 -8.59 -18.45
CA ASP A 197 -13.17 -9.93 -18.59
C ASP A 197 -11.95 -9.95 -19.52
N GLU A 198 -11.97 -9.19 -20.61
CA GLU A 198 -10.85 -9.12 -21.56
C GLU A 198 -9.68 -8.28 -21.00
N VAL A 199 -9.96 -7.24 -20.22
CA VAL A 199 -8.93 -6.48 -19.48
C VAL A 199 -8.27 -7.35 -18.42
N ILE A 200 -9.05 -8.08 -17.61
CA ILE A 200 -8.52 -8.96 -16.57
C ILE A 200 -7.65 -10.06 -17.20
N LYS A 201 -8.13 -10.71 -18.27
CA LYS A 201 -7.32 -11.68 -19.03
C LYS A 201 -6.05 -11.06 -19.60
N ALA A 202 -6.11 -9.84 -20.13
CA ALA A 202 -4.92 -9.16 -20.64
C ALA A 202 -3.92 -8.91 -19.51
N LEU A 203 -4.37 -8.48 -18.33
CA LEU A 203 -3.52 -8.24 -17.16
C LEU A 203 -2.91 -9.54 -16.59
N GLU A 204 -3.65 -10.64 -16.60
CA GLU A 204 -3.14 -11.97 -16.22
C GLU A 204 -2.02 -12.40 -17.17
N LEU A 205 -2.24 -12.29 -18.49
CA LEU A 205 -1.24 -12.61 -19.51
C LEU A 205 0.01 -11.70 -19.46
N LEU A 206 -0.12 -10.49 -18.93
CA LEU A 206 1.01 -9.58 -18.68
C LEU A 206 1.81 -9.95 -17.45
N THR A 207 1.14 -10.37 -16.37
CA THR A 207 1.77 -10.66 -15.08
C THR A 207 2.80 -11.79 -15.25
N ASP A 208 2.48 -12.80 -16.07
CA ASP A 208 3.41 -13.90 -16.39
C ASP A 208 4.61 -13.45 -17.23
N LYS A 209 4.42 -12.46 -18.12
CA LYS A 209 5.50 -11.96 -19.00
C LYS A 209 6.43 -10.98 -18.30
N LEU A 210 5.91 -10.18 -17.38
CA LEU A 210 6.67 -9.15 -16.66
C LEU A 210 7.69 -9.72 -15.65
N GLN A 211 7.83 -11.04 -15.52
CA GLN A 211 8.85 -11.65 -14.65
C GLN A 211 10.26 -11.67 -15.27
N ASP A 212 10.39 -11.57 -16.59
CA ASP A 212 11.61 -11.93 -17.31
C ASP A 212 12.27 -10.80 -18.15
N HIS A 213 11.79 -9.56 -18.05
CA HIS A 213 12.11 -8.55 -19.07
C HIS A 213 13.05 -7.40 -18.66
N SER A 214 13.28 -7.11 -17.37
CA SER A 214 14.20 -6.01 -17.01
C SER A 214 15.33 -6.40 -16.06
N ASN A 215 16.43 -5.65 -16.16
CA ASN A 215 17.52 -5.67 -15.18
C ASN A 215 17.17 -4.88 -13.90
N ASP A 216 15.97 -4.29 -13.82
CA ASP A 216 15.48 -3.52 -12.68
C ASP A 216 14.23 -4.20 -12.10
N GLY A 217 14.45 -5.23 -11.29
CA GLY A 217 13.35 -5.99 -10.69
C GLY A 217 12.37 -5.14 -9.88
N GLU A 218 12.71 -3.91 -9.46
CA GLU A 218 11.78 -2.97 -8.81
C GLU A 218 10.78 -2.39 -9.82
N ALA A 219 11.22 -2.03 -11.02
CA ALA A 219 10.35 -1.55 -12.07
C ALA A 219 9.38 -2.63 -12.58
N ASP A 220 9.85 -3.87 -12.73
CA ASP A 220 9.01 -5.00 -13.15
C ASP A 220 7.93 -5.30 -12.12
N PHE A 221 8.29 -5.35 -10.84
CA PHE A 221 7.32 -5.58 -9.78
C PHE A 221 6.34 -4.43 -9.63
N ASN A 222 6.79 -3.18 -9.81
CA ASN A 222 5.86 -2.06 -9.88
C ASN A 222 4.83 -2.24 -11.01
N ALA A 223 5.24 -2.70 -12.18
CA ALA A 223 4.29 -2.97 -13.27
C ALA A 223 3.33 -4.10 -12.94
N GLN A 224 3.83 -5.21 -12.39
CA GLN A 224 2.99 -6.33 -11.93
C GLN A 224 2.00 -5.89 -10.84
N GLN A 225 2.46 -5.09 -9.89
CA GLN A 225 1.60 -4.64 -8.80
C GLN A 225 0.55 -3.65 -9.28
N ASN A 226 0.89 -2.73 -10.18
CA ASN A 226 -0.11 -1.89 -10.83
C ASN A 226 -1.14 -2.73 -11.61
N ALA A 227 -0.73 -3.80 -12.31
CA ALA A 227 -1.69 -4.70 -12.95
C ALA A 227 -2.65 -5.36 -11.94
N ARG A 228 -2.16 -5.76 -10.75
CA ARG A 228 -3.02 -6.25 -9.66
C ARG A 228 -3.97 -5.17 -9.12
N VAL A 229 -3.50 -3.94 -8.98
CA VAL A 229 -4.35 -2.79 -8.61
C VAL A 229 -5.45 -2.60 -9.64
N VAL A 230 -5.15 -2.54 -10.94
CA VAL A 230 -6.17 -2.36 -11.99
C VAL A 230 -7.26 -3.43 -11.91
N ARG A 231 -6.88 -4.71 -11.79
CA ARG A 231 -7.83 -5.83 -11.65
C ARG A 231 -8.73 -5.65 -10.42
N ASN A 232 -8.13 -5.39 -9.26
CA ASN A 232 -8.85 -5.34 -8.00
C ASN A 232 -9.66 -4.02 -7.85
N ALA A 233 -9.21 -2.93 -8.46
CA ALA A 233 -9.88 -1.64 -8.50
C ALA A 233 -11.15 -1.69 -9.35
N GLU A 234 -11.11 -2.36 -10.50
CA GLU A 234 -12.31 -2.64 -11.32
C GLU A 234 -13.40 -3.32 -10.47
N GLN A 235 -13.02 -4.40 -9.79
CA GLN A 235 -13.92 -5.15 -8.92
C GLN A 235 -14.43 -4.30 -7.75
N TYR A 236 -13.56 -3.48 -7.17
CA TYR A 236 -13.90 -2.56 -6.09
C TYR A 236 -14.97 -1.55 -6.55
N TYR A 237 -14.73 -0.82 -7.64
CA TYR A 237 -15.64 0.23 -8.12
C TYR A 237 -17.01 -0.32 -8.53
N ARG A 238 -17.04 -1.54 -9.11
CA ARG A 238 -18.29 -2.24 -9.42
C ARG A 238 -19.08 -2.66 -8.19
N THR A 239 -18.38 -3.03 -7.11
CA THR A 239 -19.02 -3.47 -5.86
C THR A 239 -19.45 -2.26 -5.02
N MET A 240 -18.67 -1.17 -5.05
CA MET A 240 -18.91 0.05 -4.28
C MET A 240 -20.30 0.64 -4.52
N VAL A 241 -20.75 0.70 -5.78
CA VAL A 241 -22.09 1.22 -6.11
C VAL A 241 -23.25 0.34 -5.63
N ARG A 242 -22.98 -0.90 -5.23
CA ARG A 242 -23.96 -1.80 -4.62
C ARG A 242 -24.12 -1.54 -3.11
N GLY A 243 -23.25 -0.71 -2.53
CA GLY A 243 -23.41 -0.14 -1.19
C GLY A 243 -23.38 -1.14 -0.02
N ASN A 244 -22.66 -2.26 -0.15
CA ASN A 244 -22.60 -3.30 0.88
C ASN A 244 -21.18 -3.51 1.42
N ALA A 245 -21.05 -4.24 2.54
CA ALA A 245 -19.78 -4.62 3.15
C ALA A 245 -18.84 -5.40 2.19
N ALA A 246 -19.33 -5.86 1.04
CA ALA A 246 -18.50 -6.58 0.09
C ALA A 246 -17.44 -5.68 -0.56
N SER A 247 -17.69 -4.38 -0.80
CA SER A 247 -16.66 -3.49 -1.35
C SER A 247 -15.53 -3.26 -0.35
N TRP A 248 -15.86 -3.16 0.94
CA TRP A 248 -14.89 -3.09 2.03
C TRP A 248 -14.00 -4.34 2.04
N ASN A 249 -14.62 -5.52 1.97
CA ASN A 249 -13.89 -6.78 1.90
C ASN A 249 -13.04 -6.94 0.63
N VAL A 250 -13.42 -6.30 -0.49
CA VAL A 250 -12.57 -6.27 -1.71
C VAL A 250 -11.32 -5.44 -1.45
N ARG A 251 -11.46 -4.27 -0.82
CA ARG A 251 -10.35 -3.39 -0.47
C ARG A 251 -9.38 -4.05 0.51
N ASP A 252 -9.87 -4.65 1.59
CA ASP A 252 -9.01 -5.31 2.58
C ASP A 252 -8.29 -6.55 2.03
N ARG A 253 -8.97 -7.34 1.19
CA ARG A 253 -8.32 -8.44 0.47
C ARG A 253 -7.23 -7.93 -0.46
N HIS A 254 -7.46 -6.81 -1.15
CA HIS A 254 -6.42 -6.20 -1.98
C HIS A 254 -5.20 -5.77 -1.15
N MET A 255 -5.41 -5.07 -0.03
CA MET A 255 -4.31 -4.65 0.85
C MET A 255 -3.51 -5.86 1.35
N HIS A 256 -4.20 -6.95 1.70
CA HIS A 256 -3.55 -8.20 2.10
C HIS A 256 -2.78 -8.87 0.95
N GLU A 257 -3.36 -8.96 -0.25
CA GLU A 257 -2.68 -9.49 -1.45
C GLU A 257 -1.41 -8.70 -1.77
N THR A 258 -1.48 -7.37 -1.68
CA THR A 258 -0.33 -6.48 -1.89
C THR A 258 0.75 -6.69 -0.85
N LEU A 259 0.37 -6.84 0.43
CA LEU A 259 1.31 -7.15 1.51
C LEU A 259 1.99 -8.51 1.27
N GLN A 260 1.24 -9.54 0.88
CA GLN A 260 1.80 -10.86 0.58
C GLN A 260 2.79 -10.79 -0.59
N ALA A 261 2.44 -10.06 -1.66
CA ALA A 261 3.35 -9.87 -2.80
C ALA A 261 4.65 -9.14 -2.41
N LEU A 262 4.60 -8.19 -1.46
CA LEU A 262 5.77 -7.52 -0.92
C LEU A 262 6.64 -8.44 -0.05
N LEU A 263 6.02 -9.29 0.76
CA LEU A 263 6.70 -10.26 1.60
C LEU A 263 7.43 -11.31 0.73
N ASP A 264 6.73 -11.87 -0.25
CA ASP A 264 7.24 -12.93 -1.15
C ASP A 264 8.38 -12.46 -2.06
N ARG A 265 8.43 -11.16 -2.34
CA ARG A 265 9.45 -10.54 -3.19
C ARG A 265 10.83 -10.50 -2.53
N GLN A 266 10.90 -10.38 -1.21
CA GLN A 266 12.19 -10.18 -0.55
C GLN A 266 13.00 -11.47 -0.44
N VAL A 267 14.30 -11.35 -0.66
CA VAL A 267 15.22 -12.47 -0.48
C VAL A 267 15.56 -12.59 1.01
N GLY A 268 15.10 -13.64 1.65
CA GLY A 268 15.36 -13.92 3.07
C GLY A 268 14.15 -13.63 3.97
N GLU A 269 14.40 -13.37 5.25
CA GLU A 269 13.33 -13.06 6.21
C GLU A 269 12.85 -11.62 6.00
N SER A 270 11.62 -11.48 5.49
CA SER A 270 10.97 -10.18 5.26
C SER A 270 10.19 -9.76 6.50
N LYS A 271 10.33 -8.48 6.88
CA LYS A 271 9.64 -7.90 8.05
C LYS A 271 8.96 -6.59 7.68
N ALA A 272 7.66 -6.49 7.99
CA ALA A 272 6.79 -5.42 7.51
C ALA A 272 6.22 -4.58 8.65
N ILE A 273 6.26 -3.25 8.49
CA ILE A 273 5.43 -2.33 9.27
C ILE A 273 4.25 -1.88 8.42
N ILE A 274 3.03 -1.94 8.94
CA ILE A 274 1.81 -1.49 8.26
C ILE A 274 1.26 -0.25 8.96
N TRP A 275 1.05 0.84 8.23
CA TRP A 275 0.32 2.00 8.73
C TRP A 275 -1.06 2.05 8.07
N ALA A 276 -2.10 1.84 8.85
CA ALA A 276 -3.47 1.88 8.34
C ALA A 276 -4.43 2.32 9.44
N HIS A 277 -5.63 2.75 9.07
CA HIS A 277 -6.67 3.06 10.02
C HIS A 277 -7.04 1.82 10.86
N ASN A 278 -7.46 2.04 12.11
CA ASN A 278 -7.85 0.96 13.04
C ASN A 278 -8.93 0.02 12.45
N THR A 279 -9.73 0.49 11.49
CA THR A 279 -10.74 -0.32 10.80
C THR A 279 -10.16 -1.40 9.90
N HIS A 280 -8.91 -1.24 9.41
CA HIS A 280 -8.25 -2.20 8.51
C HIS A 280 -7.39 -3.23 9.24
N ILE A 281 -6.92 -2.89 10.44
CA ILE A 281 -5.93 -3.72 11.18
C ILE A 281 -6.39 -4.11 12.58
N GLY A 282 -7.56 -3.62 13.01
CA GLY A 282 -8.17 -3.98 14.28
C GLY A 282 -8.62 -5.45 14.27
N ASP A 283 -8.57 -6.08 15.43
CA ASP A 283 -9.15 -7.40 15.61
C ASP A 283 -10.67 -7.29 15.65
N ALA A 284 -11.33 -7.63 14.53
CA ALA A 284 -12.79 -7.56 14.40
C ALA A 284 -13.52 -8.44 15.42
N SER A 285 -12.89 -9.49 15.94
CA SER A 285 -13.49 -10.32 17.01
C SER A 285 -13.63 -9.56 18.34
N ALA A 286 -12.96 -8.41 18.47
CA ALA A 286 -13.00 -7.53 19.62
C ALA A 286 -13.89 -6.28 19.38
N THR A 287 -14.64 -6.23 18.28
CA THR A 287 -15.56 -5.13 17.95
C THR A 287 -17.00 -5.63 17.81
N ASP A 288 -17.94 -4.72 17.56
CA ASP A 288 -19.34 -5.02 17.23
C ASP A 288 -19.51 -5.73 15.87
N MET A 289 -18.41 -5.88 15.10
CA MET A 289 -18.37 -6.64 13.85
C MET A 289 -18.12 -8.14 14.06
N ALA A 290 -17.91 -8.61 15.28
CA ALA A 290 -17.63 -10.03 15.56
C ALA A 290 -18.74 -10.98 15.07
N ASP A 291 -19.99 -10.50 15.05
CA ASP A 291 -21.19 -11.26 14.67
C ASP A 291 -21.74 -10.90 13.27
N ALA A 292 -21.02 -10.08 12.49
CA ALA A 292 -21.48 -9.51 11.22
C ALA A 292 -21.23 -10.39 9.98
#